data_AF-A0A9N9DNF0-F1
#
_entry.id   AF-A0A9N9DNF0-F1
#
_cell.length_a   1.000
_cell.length_b   1.000
_cell.length_c   1.000
_cell.angle_alpha   90.00
_cell.angle_beta   90.00
_cell.angle_gamma   90.00
#
_symmetry.space_group_name_H-M   'P 1'
#
loop_
_entity.id
_entity.type
_entity.pdbx_description
1 polymer ?
#
loop_
_entity_poly.entity_id
_entity_poly.type
_entity_poly.pdbx_seq_one_letter_code
_entity_poly.pdbx_strand_id
1 'polypeptide(L)'
;MRQHRISTLCIIVGVLLGLYVVNGERMFKRSPLLYSGEHDDDLLKFTASKRPSSPKTVSRTTTLSVSSTSSLPTLPTVANSLPVSSCPAPFINDPSPSLKKPTCSNGCCIACPYANNFYPPNMIDNIYTALSGFRVVSFICVFIILLSYLVLPNKREQQSITVLCLNFSLLIFLSVTFFYIGNHRKLQCVDEYTQSNMINNPLCEFQGLNNLNFLNLHHNSLLFPSYHPVASPNLVVSLIFTILPTITRQISFEFGAVCLVSMKMINQYFWYPLAIIVIPGFFIHIWTFAYIAKSQCMMNDDFDSEDTLCENPPSISVHSIKGVSGKDVVNSIKVQWRALVLSMVFLLTFIIYWVYIYVVKVKLSPLLNSQKSAWLNKWFLCVMTVSNTNSTINAQDYCYSTVSSNYVPSILFICVAESLTAILGLSIFVVFGTSINLWNEWRAWFRGRYGGVYRG
;
A
#
# COMPACT_ATOMS: atom_id res chain seq x y z
N MET A 1 -1.09 -29.50 -20.99
CA MET A 1 -1.32 -28.04 -20.83
C MET A 1 -0.81 -27.41 -19.52
N ARG A 2 -0.49 -28.17 -18.45
CA ARG A 2 0.07 -27.61 -17.19
C ARG A 2 1.59 -27.35 -17.24
N GLN A 3 2.36 -28.17 -17.96
CA GLN A 3 3.82 -28.06 -18.08
C GLN A 3 4.28 -26.81 -18.85
N HIS A 4 3.54 -26.40 -19.89
CA HIS A 4 3.92 -25.27 -20.75
C HIS A 4 3.75 -23.90 -20.08
N ARG A 5 2.87 -23.75 -19.08
CA ARG A 5 2.65 -22.47 -18.38
C ARG A 5 3.75 -22.14 -17.35
N ILE A 6 4.43 -23.15 -16.81
CA ILE A 6 5.53 -22.96 -15.85
C ILE A 6 6.80 -22.53 -16.59
N SER A 7 7.04 -23.06 -17.80
CA SER A 7 8.20 -22.70 -18.62
C SER A 7 8.16 -21.22 -19.05
N THR A 8 7.01 -20.71 -19.48
CA THR A 8 6.87 -19.30 -19.88
C THR A 8 7.04 -18.34 -18.69
N LEU A 9 6.56 -18.71 -17.49
CA LEU A 9 6.72 -17.89 -16.28
C LEU A 9 8.20 -17.86 -15.82
N CYS A 10 8.91 -18.99 -15.88
CA CYS A 10 10.35 -19.04 -15.57
C CYS A 10 11.20 -18.28 -16.59
N ILE A 11 10.84 -18.30 -17.88
CA ILE A 11 11.54 -17.52 -18.91
C ILE A 11 11.29 -16.02 -18.71
N ILE A 12 10.07 -15.60 -18.39
CA ILE A 12 9.76 -14.18 -18.10
C ILE A 12 10.50 -13.73 -16.84
N VAL A 13 10.46 -14.51 -15.75
CA VAL A 13 11.18 -14.19 -14.51
C VAL A 13 12.70 -14.18 -14.72
N GLY A 14 13.24 -15.12 -15.50
CA GLY A 14 14.66 -15.18 -15.85
C GLY A 14 15.12 -14.02 -16.74
N VAL A 15 14.29 -13.58 -17.69
CA VAL A 15 14.57 -12.41 -18.54
C VAL A 15 14.46 -11.11 -17.72
N LEU A 16 13.52 -11.01 -16.78
CA LEU A 16 13.38 -9.87 -15.88
C LEU A 16 14.55 -9.77 -14.88
N LEU A 17 14.99 -10.90 -14.31
CA LEU A 17 16.19 -10.98 -13.46
C LEU A 17 17.46 -10.67 -14.26
N GLY A 18 17.58 -11.21 -15.49
CA GLY A 18 18.72 -10.95 -16.38
C GLY A 18 18.84 -9.48 -16.79
N LEU A 19 17.74 -8.83 -17.16
CA LEU A 19 17.74 -7.41 -17.56
C LEU A 19 17.99 -6.46 -16.38
N TYR A 20 17.61 -6.84 -15.16
CA TYR A 20 17.89 -6.06 -13.95
C TYR A 20 19.37 -6.19 -13.53
N VAL A 21 19.94 -7.41 -13.56
CA VAL A 21 21.36 -7.66 -13.26
C VAL A 21 22.28 -7.00 -14.29
N VAL A 22 21.98 -7.11 -15.59
CA VAL A 22 22.80 -6.53 -16.66
C VAL A 22 22.78 -4.99 -16.64
N ASN A 23 21.71 -4.35 -16.16
CA ASN A 23 21.68 -2.90 -15.99
C ASN A 23 22.33 -2.43 -14.68
N GLY A 24 22.31 -3.25 -13.62
CA GLY A 24 23.06 -3.00 -12.39
C GLY A 24 24.58 -2.96 -12.63
N GLU A 25 25.10 -3.87 -13.46
CA GLU A 25 26.53 -3.90 -13.83
C GLU A 25 26.96 -2.69 -14.67
N ARG A 26 26.10 -2.17 -15.56
CA ARG A 26 26.42 -0.97 -16.36
C ARG A 26 26.39 0.32 -15.54
N MET A 27 25.58 0.40 -14.48
CA MET A 27 25.59 1.56 -13.57
C MET A 27 26.89 1.68 -12.77
N PHE A 28 27.58 0.58 -12.49
CA PHE A 28 28.82 0.59 -11.70
C PHE A 28 30.06 0.98 -12.51
N LYS A 29 30.03 0.82 -13.84
CA LYS A 29 31.21 1.03 -14.70
C LYS A 29 31.47 2.50 -15.12
N ARG A 30 30.65 3.46 -14.67
CA ARG A 30 30.68 4.86 -15.16
C ARG A 30 30.87 5.96 -14.12
N SER A 31 31.28 5.64 -12.90
CA SER A 31 31.67 6.66 -11.91
C SER A 31 33.19 6.75 -11.78
N PRO A 32 33.92 7.52 -12.62
CA PRO A 32 35.20 8.06 -12.19
C PRO A 32 34.93 9.19 -11.19
N LEU A 33 35.50 9.02 -10.00
CA LEU A 33 35.56 9.99 -8.91
C LEU A 33 36.02 11.37 -9.38
N LEU A 34 35.14 12.37 -9.28
CA LEU A 34 35.52 13.78 -9.18
C LEU A 34 34.67 14.40 -8.07
N TYR A 35 35.09 14.18 -6.82
CA TYR A 35 34.62 14.94 -5.67
C TYR A 35 35.80 15.76 -5.15
N SER A 36 35.81 17.05 -5.50
CA SER A 36 36.73 18.03 -4.95
C SER A 36 36.34 18.27 -3.49
N GLY A 37 37.27 18.02 -2.57
CA GLY A 37 37.09 18.27 -1.16
C GLY A 37 37.04 19.77 -0.88
N GLU A 38 36.04 20.18 -0.10
CA GLU A 38 36.09 21.44 0.65
C GLU A 38 35.81 21.10 2.12
N HIS A 39 36.72 21.60 2.94
CA HIS A 39 37.02 21.22 4.30
C HIS A 39 36.41 22.28 5.22
N ASP A 40 35.43 21.91 6.04
CA ASP A 40 34.96 22.74 7.16
C ASP A 40 34.85 21.84 8.39
N ASP A 41 35.88 21.94 9.24
CA ASP A 41 35.87 21.49 10.62
C ASP A 41 35.23 22.60 11.46
N ASP A 42 34.13 22.29 12.16
CA ASP A 42 33.84 22.96 13.43
C ASP A 42 32.97 22.11 14.36
N LEU A 43 33.65 21.61 15.39
CA LEU A 43 33.30 21.79 16.80
C LEU A 43 31.89 21.39 17.29
N LEU A 44 31.79 20.23 17.94
CA LEU A 44 30.94 20.07 19.15
C LEU A 44 31.41 18.88 20.00
N LYS A 45 32.24 19.21 21.01
CA LYS A 45 32.36 18.43 22.25
C LYS A 45 31.14 18.76 23.11
N PHE A 46 30.49 17.78 23.74
CA PHE A 46 30.26 17.77 25.19
C PHE A 46 29.60 16.45 25.68
N THR A 47 30.32 15.82 26.62
CA THR A 47 29.89 15.01 27.78
C THR A 47 29.16 13.68 27.63
N ALA A 48 29.91 12.65 28.02
CA ALA A 48 29.45 11.38 28.58
C ALA A 48 28.80 11.55 29.96
N SER A 49 27.79 10.73 30.28
CA SER A 49 27.39 10.43 31.65
C SER A 49 26.72 9.05 31.78
N LYS A 50 27.43 8.17 32.52
CA LYS A 50 26.98 7.12 33.46
C LYS A 50 25.79 6.18 33.13
N ARG A 51 26.14 4.89 32.94
CA ARG A 51 25.44 3.69 33.50
C ARG A 51 25.55 3.67 35.04
N PRO A 52 24.89 2.78 35.83
CA PRO A 52 24.20 1.51 35.48
C PRO A 52 22.84 1.25 36.20
N SER A 53 22.21 0.10 35.89
CA SER A 53 21.58 -0.87 36.82
C SER A 53 20.17 -1.37 36.41
N SER A 54 20.12 -2.63 35.95
CA SER A 54 19.05 -3.62 36.16
C SER A 54 18.96 -3.95 37.68
N PRO A 55 17.92 -4.59 38.29
CA PRO A 55 16.93 -5.52 37.72
C PRO A 55 15.48 -5.48 38.31
N LYS A 56 14.54 -6.22 37.70
CA LYS A 56 13.76 -7.32 38.34
C LYS A 56 12.48 -7.69 37.57
N THR A 57 12.42 -8.99 37.29
CA THR A 57 11.29 -9.84 36.95
C THR A 57 10.19 -9.79 38.02
N VAL A 58 8.91 -9.61 37.63
CA VAL A 58 7.75 -10.15 38.35
C VAL A 58 6.68 -10.56 37.34
N SER A 59 6.55 -11.87 37.15
CA SER A 59 5.38 -12.52 36.56
C SER A 59 4.22 -12.47 37.54
N ARG A 60 3.00 -12.13 37.09
CA ARG A 60 1.78 -12.45 37.84
C ARG A 60 0.66 -12.91 36.91
N THR A 61 0.62 -14.23 36.75
CA THR A 61 -0.53 -15.02 36.31
C THR A 61 -1.73 -14.71 37.21
N THR A 62 -2.84 -14.28 36.62
CA THR A 62 -4.14 -14.22 37.31
C THR A 62 -5.15 -14.99 36.48
N THR A 63 -5.35 -16.24 36.87
CA THR A 63 -6.46 -17.11 36.49
C THR A 63 -7.73 -16.60 37.18
N LEU A 64 -8.76 -16.26 36.40
CA LEU A 64 -10.12 -16.05 36.90
C LEU A 64 -11.06 -17.03 36.19
N SER A 65 -11.48 -18.02 36.96
CA SER A 65 -12.59 -18.94 36.71
C SER A 65 -13.92 -18.23 36.89
N VAL A 66 -14.80 -18.28 35.88
CA VAL A 66 -16.23 -17.98 36.03
C VAL A 66 -17.03 -19.15 35.48
N SER A 67 -17.61 -19.92 36.39
CA SER A 67 -18.73 -20.82 36.13
C SER A 67 -20.03 -20.03 36.30
N SER A 68 -20.93 -20.12 35.32
CA SER A 68 -22.37 -20.34 35.54
C SER A 68 -23.18 -20.20 34.24
N THR A 69 -23.70 -21.34 33.79
CA THR A 69 -25.09 -21.56 33.33
C THR A 69 -25.90 -20.36 32.83
N SER A 70 -26.28 -20.38 31.55
CA SER A 70 -27.55 -19.81 31.09
C SER A 70 -28.09 -20.57 29.89
N SER A 71 -29.25 -21.18 30.11
CA SER A 71 -30.10 -21.90 29.17
C SER A 71 -30.41 -21.10 27.91
N LEU A 72 -30.30 -21.80 26.78
CA LEU A 72 -30.68 -21.36 25.43
C LEU A 72 -32.22 -21.25 25.32
N PRO A 73 -32.81 -20.09 25.00
CA PRO A 73 -34.21 -20.04 24.62
C PRO A 73 -34.37 -20.63 23.21
N THR A 74 -35.33 -21.53 23.09
CA THR A 74 -35.79 -22.12 21.83
C THR A 74 -36.23 -21.05 20.83
N LEU A 75 -35.78 -21.24 19.59
CA LEU A 75 -36.03 -20.43 18.40
C LEU A 75 -37.54 -20.39 18.08
N PRO A 76 -38.21 -19.22 18.04
CA PRO A 76 -39.53 -19.14 17.46
C PRO A 76 -39.43 -19.24 15.94
N THR A 77 -40.13 -20.21 15.39
CA THR A 77 -40.40 -20.38 13.96
C THR A 77 -41.07 -19.12 13.44
N VAL A 78 -40.40 -18.43 12.51
CA VAL A 78 -40.91 -17.21 11.86
C VAL A 78 -42.15 -17.57 11.05
N ALA A 79 -43.32 -17.28 11.62
CA ALA A 79 -44.57 -17.22 10.89
C ALA A 79 -44.51 -16.10 9.85
N ASN A 80 -45.09 -16.36 8.68
CA ASN A 80 -45.34 -15.37 7.62
C ASN A 80 -46.01 -14.12 8.22
N SER A 81 -45.23 -13.07 8.44
CA SER A 81 -45.72 -11.79 8.93
C SER A 81 -45.98 -10.85 7.75
N LEU A 82 -47.07 -10.09 7.89
CA LEU A 82 -47.48 -9.00 7.00
C LEU A 82 -46.34 -8.02 6.72
N PRO A 83 -46.37 -7.28 5.60
CA PRO A 83 -45.39 -6.25 5.30
C PRO A 83 -45.27 -5.26 6.46
N VAL A 84 -44.06 -5.15 7.01
CA VAL A 84 -43.75 -4.22 8.11
C VAL A 84 -43.90 -2.80 7.57
N SER A 85 -44.73 -1.97 8.19
CA SER A 85 -45.02 -0.59 7.74
C SER A 85 -43.85 0.38 7.93
N SER A 86 -42.90 0.06 8.82
CA SER A 86 -41.66 0.81 9.00
C SER A 86 -40.50 -0.09 9.42
N CYS A 87 -39.44 -0.13 8.63
CA CYS A 87 -38.23 -0.88 8.92
C CYS A 87 -37.38 -0.18 9.98
N PRO A 88 -36.92 -0.90 11.02
CA PRO A 88 -36.05 -0.31 12.02
C PRO A 88 -34.63 -0.11 11.48
N ALA A 89 -33.94 0.94 11.94
CA ALA A 89 -32.53 1.15 11.61
C ALA A 89 -31.69 -0.07 12.03
N PRO A 90 -30.74 -0.54 11.18
CA PRO A 90 -30.21 0.10 9.98
C PRO A 90 -30.91 -0.31 8.67
N PHE A 91 -32.07 -0.97 8.74
CA PHE A 91 -32.84 -1.32 7.56
C PHE A 91 -33.61 -0.12 7.02
N ILE A 92 -33.89 -0.16 5.72
CA ILE A 92 -34.69 0.83 5.00
C ILE A 92 -35.87 0.14 4.32
N ASN A 93 -36.98 0.87 4.17
CA ASN A 93 -38.18 0.35 3.50
C ASN A 93 -37.88 0.05 2.02
N ASP A 94 -38.39 -1.06 1.49
CA ASP A 94 -38.27 -1.37 0.06
C ASP A 94 -39.22 -0.49 -0.76
N PRO A 95 -38.71 0.41 -1.63
CA PRO A 95 -39.57 1.24 -2.47
C PRO A 95 -40.21 0.46 -3.62
N SER A 96 -39.80 -0.78 -3.89
CA SER A 96 -40.35 -1.59 -4.98
C SER A 96 -40.44 -3.07 -4.59
N PRO A 97 -41.44 -3.44 -3.75
CA PRO A 97 -41.60 -4.80 -3.24
C PRO A 97 -41.94 -5.83 -4.33
N SER A 98 -42.28 -5.38 -5.54
CA SER A 98 -42.56 -6.23 -6.71
C SER A 98 -41.29 -6.83 -7.34
N LEU A 99 -40.11 -6.25 -7.10
CA LEU A 99 -38.85 -6.73 -7.66
C LEU A 99 -38.07 -7.51 -6.59
N LYS A 100 -37.85 -8.81 -6.79
CA LYS A 100 -37.04 -9.62 -5.89
C LYS A 100 -35.59 -9.13 -5.90
N LYS A 101 -35.19 -8.41 -4.87
CA LYS A 101 -33.81 -7.97 -4.63
C LYS A 101 -33.15 -8.90 -3.60
N PRO A 102 -31.89 -9.34 -3.81
CA PRO A 102 -31.21 -10.26 -2.90
C PRO A 102 -30.95 -9.66 -1.51
N THR A 103 -30.94 -8.33 -1.40
CA THR A 103 -30.66 -7.58 -0.16
C THR A 103 -31.91 -7.13 0.59
N CYS A 104 -33.10 -7.50 0.09
CA CYS A 104 -34.38 -7.15 0.68
C CYS A 104 -35.13 -8.41 1.12
N SER A 105 -35.75 -8.36 2.30
CA SER A 105 -36.58 -9.43 2.84
C SER A 105 -37.76 -8.83 3.62
N ASN A 106 -38.97 -9.31 3.35
CA ASN A 106 -40.20 -8.92 4.04
C ASN A 106 -40.49 -7.40 4.03
N GLY A 107 -40.15 -6.70 2.93
CA GLY A 107 -40.36 -5.26 2.78
C GLY A 107 -39.25 -4.38 3.37
N CYS A 108 -38.20 -4.98 3.97
CA CYS A 108 -37.04 -4.27 4.49
C CYS A 108 -35.76 -4.64 3.74
N CYS A 109 -34.94 -3.64 3.42
CA CYS A 109 -33.67 -3.79 2.72
C CYS A 109 -32.51 -3.37 3.62
N ILE A 110 -31.35 -3.98 3.39
CA ILE A 110 -30.08 -3.54 4.01
C ILE A 110 -29.62 -2.25 3.32
N ALA A 111 -29.29 -1.22 4.10
CA ALA A 111 -28.80 0.04 3.57
C ALA A 111 -27.40 -0.11 2.93
N CYS A 112 -27.13 0.68 1.89
CA CYS A 112 -25.84 0.76 1.24
C CYS A 112 -24.93 1.80 1.94
N PRO A 113 -23.65 1.47 2.22
CA PRO A 113 -22.94 0.24 1.87
C PRO A 113 -23.22 -0.92 2.84
N TYR A 114 -23.41 -2.13 2.30
CA TYR A 114 -23.88 -3.28 3.08
C TYR A 114 -22.99 -3.61 4.29
N ALA A 115 -21.67 -3.50 4.13
CA ALA A 115 -20.73 -3.81 5.19
C ALA A 115 -20.91 -2.95 6.44
N ASN A 116 -21.31 -1.68 6.30
CA ASN A 116 -21.41 -0.73 7.43
C ASN A 116 -22.50 -1.10 8.42
N ASN A 117 -23.56 -1.77 7.97
CA ASN A 117 -24.66 -2.21 8.83
C ASN A 117 -24.21 -3.20 9.90
N PHE A 118 -23.09 -3.89 9.68
CA PHE A 118 -22.55 -4.87 10.62
C PHE A 118 -21.53 -4.28 11.59
N TYR A 119 -21.32 -2.97 11.58
CA TYR A 119 -20.47 -2.24 12.52
C TYR A 119 -21.30 -1.26 13.34
N PRO A 120 -20.77 -0.70 14.43
CA PRO A 120 -21.42 0.40 15.14
C PRO A 120 -21.74 1.58 14.21
N PRO A 121 -22.83 2.32 14.46
CA PRO A 121 -23.28 3.39 13.59
C PRO A 121 -22.19 4.46 13.41
N ASN A 122 -22.03 4.95 12.18
CA ASN A 122 -21.08 5.99 11.76
C ASN A 122 -19.59 5.68 11.98
N MET A 123 -19.22 4.51 12.51
CA MET A 123 -17.83 4.23 12.87
C MET A 123 -16.94 4.06 11.63
N ILE A 124 -17.38 3.27 10.66
CA ILE A 124 -16.65 3.04 9.40
C ILE A 124 -16.56 4.32 8.56
N ASP A 125 -17.64 5.09 8.51
CA ASP A 125 -17.72 6.34 7.75
C ASP A 125 -16.76 7.40 8.31
N ASN A 126 -16.68 7.50 9.64
CA ASN A 126 -15.72 8.39 10.31
C ASN A 126 -14.27 7.98 10.01
N ILE A 127 -13.96 6.67 10.01
CA ILE A 127 -12.62 6.16 9.66
C ILE A 127 -12.26 6.55 8.23
N TYR A 128 -13.13 6.27 7.24
CA TYR A 128 -12.84 6.61 5.85
C TYR A 128 -12.78 8.12 5.60
N THR A 129 -13.60 8.90 6.31
CA THR A 129 -13.54 10.36 6.25
C THR A 129 -12.20 10.88 6.75
N ALA A 130 -11.73 10.41 7.92
CA ALA A 130 -10.42 10.79 8.45
C ALA A 130 -9.27 10.36 7.51
N LEU A 131 -9.31 9.13 7.00
CA LEU A 131 -8.29 8.60 6.10
C LEU A 131 -8.28 9.29 4.72
N SER A 132 -9.42 9.80 4.26
CA SER A 132 -9.47 10.61 3.04
C SER A 132 -8.61 11.88 3.18
N GLY A 133 -8.61 12.51 4.36
CA GLY A 133 -7.74 13.65 4.66
C GLY A 133 -6.25 13.30 4.56
N PHE A 134 -5.83 12.17 5.16
CA PHE A 134 -4.45 11.70 5.04
C PHE A 134 -4.04 11.39 3.60
N ARG A 135 -4.95 10.84 2.79
CA ARG A 135 -4.69 10.57 1.37
C ARG A 135 -4.49 11.85 0.55
N VAL A 136 -5.26 12.91 0.83
CA VAL A 136 -5.07 14.23 0.20
C VAL A 136 -3.70 14.81 0.56
N VAL A 137 -3.31 14.74 1.84
CA VAL A 137 -1.97 15.19 2.28
C VAL A 137 -0.88 14.39 1.56
N SER A 138 -1.00 13.06 1.53
CA SER A 138 -0.09 12.18 0.79
C SER A 138 0.00 12.53 -0.70
N PHE A 139 -1.12 12.86 -1.35
CA PHE A 139 -1.14 13.29 -2.74
C PHE A 139 -0.34 14.58 -2.94
N ILE A 140 -0.55 15.59 -2.10
CA ILE A 140 0.18 16.88 -2.18
C ILE A 140 1.68 16.65 -1.97
N CYS A 141 2.05 15.83 -0.98
CA CYS A 141 3.43 15.46 -0.72
C CYS A 141 4.11 14.83 -1.94
N VAL A 142 3.47 13.84 -2.58
CA VAL A 142 4.00 13.19 -3.80
C VAL A 142 4.04 14.16 -4.97
N PHE A 143 3.04 15.04 -5.11
CA PHE A 143 3.01 16.06 -6.15
C PHE A 143 4.20 17.02 -6.05
N ILE A 144 4.58 17.45 -4.84
CA ILE A 144 5.77 18.29 -4.61
C ILE A 144 7.04 17.57 -5.05
N ILE A 145 7.20 16.28 -4.73
CA ILE A 145 8.35 15.48 -5.17
C ILE A 145 8.35 15.38 -6.69
N LEU A 146 7.23 15.03 -7.31
CA LEU A 146 7.11 14.92 -8.76
C LEU A 146 7.49 16.23 -9.45
N LEU A 147 6.94 17.36 -8.99
CA LEU A 147 7.23 18.68 -9.54
C LEU A 147 8.71 19.02 -9.40
N SER A 148 9.33 18.68 -8.27
CA SER A 148 10.77 18.87 -8.06
C SER A 148 11.60 18.11 -9.09
N TYR A 149 11.26 16.85 -9.37
CA TYR A 149 11.98 16.05 -10.38
C TYR A 149 11.73 16.54 -11.82
N LEU A 150 10.57 17.16 -12.10
CA LEU A 150 10.27 17.74 -13.41
C LEU A 150 10.98 19.08 -13.64
N VAL A 151 11.01 19.96 -12.64
CA VAL A 151 11.54 21.33 -12.77
C VAL A 151 13.06 21.37 -12.68
N LEU A 152 13.67 20.60 -11.78
CA LEU A 152 15.11 20.68 -11.56
C LEU A 152 15.89 19.87 -12.63
N PRO A 153 16.76 20.53 -13.42
CA PRO A 153 17.44 19.89 -14.55
C PRO A 153 18.42 18.79 -14.11
N ASN A 154 19.03 18.93 -12.93
CA ASN A 154 20.00 17.98 -12.37
C ASN A 154 19.38 16.64 -11.92
N LYS A 155 18.05 16.50 -12.01
CA LYS A 155 17.30 15.27 -11.70
C LYS A 155 16.73 14.59 -12.95
N ARG A 156 17.26 14.91 -14.13
CA ARG A 156 16.88 14.25 -15.40
C ARG A 156 17.91 13.22 -15.87
N GLU A 157 18.82 12.81 -15.00
CA GLU A 157 19.74 11.70 -15.28
C GLU A 157 19.04 10.34 -15.19
N GLN A 158 19.64 9.32 -15.80
CA GLN A 158 19.04 7.99 -15.99
C GLN A 158 18.57 7.33 -14.68
N GLN A 159 19.25 7.57 -13.55
CA GLN A 159 18.87 7.02 -12.23
C GLN A 159 17.64 7.72 -11.61
N SER A 160 17.47 9.02 -11.87
CA SER A 160 16.35 9.81 -11.35
C SER A 160 15.04 9.58 -12.11
N ILE A 161 15.09 9.05 -13.34
CA ILE A 161 13.90 8.74 -14.15
C ILE A 161 13.04 7.66 -13.48
N THR A 162 13.62 6.63 -12.87
CA THR A 162 12.85 5.58 -12.17
C THR A 162 12.06 6.15 -10.99
N VAL A 163 12.69 7.07 -10.23
CA VAL A 163 12.01 7.75 -9.10
C VAL A 163 10.90 8.66 -9.62
N LEU A 164 11.11 9.37 -10.72
CA LEU A 164 10.09 10.19 -11.37
C LEU A 164 8.87 9.34 -11.77
N CYS A 165 9.09 8.24 -12.49
CA CYS A 165 8.02 7.37 -12.96
C CYS A 165 7.29 6.65 -11.82
N LEU A 166 7.99 6.28 -10.74
CA LEU A 166 7.36 5.79 -9.51
C LEU A 166 6.43 6.84 -8.87
N ASN A 167 6.92 8.07 -8.69
CA ASN A 167 6.13 9.16 -8.11
C ASN A 167 4.94 9.51 -8.99
N PHE A 168 5.10 9.49 -10.31
CA PHE A 168 4.02 9.74 -11.25
C PHE A 168 2.93 8.65 -11.15
N SER A 169 3.35 7.38 -11.06
CA SER A 169 2.45 6.26 -10.83
C SER A 169 1.70 6.43 -9.50
N LEU A 170 2.42 6.69 -8.40
CA LEU A 170 1.79 6.86 -7.09
C LEU A 170 0.86 8.08 -7.05
N LEU A 171 1.18 9.16 -7.78
CA LEU A 171 0.29 10.32 -7.90
C LEU A 171 -1.05 9.92 -8.53
N ILE A 172 -1.03 9.12 -9.60
CA ILE A 172 -2.24 8.58 -10.25
C ILE A 172 -3.01 7.67 -9.29
N PHE A 173 -2.32 6.82 -8.51
CA PHE A 173 -2.99 6.01 -7.49
C PHE A 173 -3.67 6.88 -6.43
N LEU A 174 -2.99 7.90 -5.91
CA LEU A 174 -3.53 8.75 -4.85
C LEU A 174 -4.60 9.72 -5.35
N SER A 175 -4.61 10.07 -6.64
CA SER A 175 -5.62 10.96 -7.24
C SER A 175 -7.04 10.39 -7.17
N VAL A 176 -7.19 9.06 -6.99
CA VAL A 176 -8.50 8.43 -6.80
C VAL A 176 -9.27 8.99 -5.60
N THR A 177 -8.56 9.61 -4.66
CA THR A 177 -9.12 10.23 -3.45
C THR A 177 -10.06 11.40 -3.78
N PHE A 178 -9.80 12.13 -4.86
CA PHE A 178 -10.61 13.27 -5.24
C PHE A 178 -12.03 12.88 -5.69
N PHE A 179 -12.27 11.63 -6.09
CA PHE A 179 -13.60 11.17 -6.50
C PHE A 179 -14.56 10.98 -5.32
N TYR A 180 -14.07 10.87 -4.08
CA TYR A 180 -14.89 10.58 -2.91
C TYR A 180 -14.61 11.50 -1.72
N ILE A 181 -13.88 12.60 -1.94
CA ILE A 181 -13.56 13.56 -0.87
C ILE A 181 -14.85 14.14 -0.26
N GLY A 182 -14.93 14.13 1.07
CA GLY A 182 -16.08 14.65 1.83
C GLY A 182 -17.33 13.77 1.84
N ASN A 183 -17.56 12.93 0.84
CA ASN A 183 -18.69 12.00 0.83
C ASN A 183 -18.36 10.71 0.05
N HIS A 184 -17.97 9.67 0.77
CA HIS A 184 -17.69 8.35 0.17
C HIS A 184 -18.94 7.64 -0.35
N ARG A 185 -20.13 7.97 0.17
CA ARG A 185 -21.38 7.29 -0.21
C ARG A 185 -21.72 7.50 -1.68
N LYS A 186 -21.40 8.67 -2.25
CA LYS A 186 -21.61 8.99 -3.68
C LYS A 186 -20.87 8.03 -4.63
N LEU A 187 -19.75 7.50 -4.18
CA LEU A 187 -18.95 6.54 -4.93
C LEU A 187 -19.39 5.09 -4.65
N GLN A 188 -19.82 4.80 -3.43
CA GLN A 188 -20.15 3.45 -2.97
C GLN A 188 -21.57 3.00 -3.35
N CYS A 189 -22.50 3.95 -3.49
CA CYS A 189 -23.92 3.70 -3.62
C CYS A 189 -24.54 4.57 -4.72
N VAL A 190 -25.42 3.98 -5.53
CA VAL A 190 -26.25 4.73 -6.49
C VAL A 190 -27.51 5.24 -5.82
N ASP A 191 -28.15 4.34 -5.05
CA ASP A 191 -29.35 4.60 -4.26
C ASP A 191 -29.12 4.14 -2.82
N GLU A 192 -30.10 4.33 -1.94
CA GLU A 192 -29.97 3.97 -0.53
C GLU A 192 -29.74 2.46 -0.27
N TYR A 193 -30.07 1.58 -1.21
CA TYR A 193 -29.91 0.12 -1.12
C TYR A 193 -29.05 -0.48 -2.24
N THR A 194 -28.65 0.27 -3.26
CA THR A 194 -27.94 -0.28 -4.44
C THR A 194 -26.46 0.08 -4.40
N GLN A 195 -25.57 -0.93 -4.29
CA GLN A 195 -24.12 -0.74 -4.41
C GLN A 195 -23.70 -0.32 -5.83
N SER A 196 -22.68 0.53 -5.90
CA SER A 196 -22.11 0.98 -7.16
C SER A 196 -21.27 -0.09 -7.85
N ASN A 197 -21.42 -0.15 -9.16
CA ASN A 197 -20.65 -0.94 -10.09
C ASN A 197 -20.31 -0.08 -11.31
N MET A 198 -19.46 -0.61 -12.18
CA MET A 198 -19.03 0.09 -13.39
C MET A 198 -20.18 0.50 -14.33
N ILE A 199 -21.33 -0.18 -14.27
CA ILE A 199 -22.46 0.02 -15.19
C ILE A 199 -23.42 1.09 -14.65
N ASN A 200 -23.64 1.12 -13.33
CA ASN A 200 -24.65 1.96 -12.69
C ASN A 200 -24.08 3.25 -12.10
N ASN A 201 -22.76 3.37 -11.93
CA ASN A 201 -22.12 4.57 -11.40
C ASN A 201 -20.86 4.93 -12.21
N PRO A 202 -20.88 6.03 -12.99
CA PRO A 202 -19.72 6.44 -13.77
C PRO A 202 -18.52 6.83 -12.89
N LEU A 203 -18.74 7.36 -11.67
CA LEU A 203 -17.62 7.69 -10.77
C LEU A 203 -16.85 6.42 -10.37
N CYS A 204 -17.57 5.31 -10.17
CA CYS A 204 -16.99 4.02 -9.83
C CYS A 204 -16.18 3.44 -10.99
N GLU A 205 -16.68 3.59 -12.22
CA GLU A 205 -15.97 3.23 -13.45
C GLU A 205 -14.66 4.02 -13.60
N PHE A 206 -14.73 5.35 -13.57
CA PHE A 206 -13.55 6.21 -13.71
C PHE A 206 -12.50 5.94 -12.64
N GLN A 207 -12.92 5.76 -11.39
CA GLN A 207 -12.00 5.46 -10.30
C GLN A 207 -11.35 4.08 -10.45
N GLY A 208 -12.11 3.06 -10.83
CA GLY A 208 -11.59 1.72 -11.07
C GLY A 208 -10.56 1.68 -12.20
N LEU A 209 -10.83 2.39 -13.30
CA LEU A 209 -9.88 2.56 -14.41
C LEU A 209 -8.59 3.25 -13.97
N ASN A 210 -8.70 4.32 -13.18
CA ASN A 210 -7.55 5.05 -12.67
C ASN A 210 -6.65 4.18 -11.76
N ASN A 211 -7.25 3.34 -10.91
CA ASN A 211 -6.52 2.37 -10.08
C ASN A 211 -5.79 1.30 -10.90
N LEU A 212 -6.37 0.83 -12.00
CA LEU A 212 -5.72 -0.12 -12.90
C LEU A 212 -4.56 0.53 -13.68
N ASN A 213 -4.73 1.79 -14.10
CA ASN A 213 -3.69 2.57 -14.77
C ASN A 213 -2.45 2.79 -13.87
N PHE A 214 -2.62 2.89 -12.55
CA PHE A 214 -1.48 2.93 -11.63
C PHE A 214 -0.59 1.69 -11.74
N LEU A 215 -1.21 0.49 -11.63
CA LEU A 215 -0.49 -0.77 -11.76
C LEU A 215 0.21 -0.84 -13.11
N ASN A 216 -0.44 -0.26 -14.13
CA ASN A 216 0.07 -0.27 -15.48
C ASN A 216 1.36 0.56 -15.63
N LEU A 217 1.33 1.77 -15.09
CA LEU A 217 2.43 2.71 -15.19
C LEU A 217 3.62 2.32 -14.31
N HIS A 218 3.34 1.74 -13.13
CA HIS A 218 4.38 1.23 -12.25
C HIS A 218 5.15 0.06 -12.87
N HIS A 219 4.44 -0.88 -13.50
CA HIS A 219 5.07 -2.01 -14.20
C HIS A 219 6.01 -1.54 -15.32
N ASN A 220 5.53 -0.59 -16.12
CA ASN A 220 6.30 0.01 -17.19
C ASN A 220 7.53 0.79 -16.67
N SER A 221 7.36 1.56 -15.59
CA SER A 221 8.43 2.34 -14.95
C SER A 221 9.63 1.51 -14.52
N LEU A 222 9.43 0.27 -14.08
CA LEU A 222 10.51 -0.59 -13.57
C LEU A 222 11.37 -1.20 -14.70
N LEU A 223 10.91 -1.13 -15.95
CA LEU A 223 11.46 -1.90 -17.07
C LEU A 223 12.03 -1.05 -18.21
N PHE A 224 12.10 0.27 -18.04
CA PHE A 224 12.73 1.18 -19.00
C PHE A 224 14.19 1.55 -18.63
N PRO A 225 15.19 0.72 -18.99
CA PRO A 225 16.53 1.29 -19.22
C PRO A 225 16.95 1.40 -20.69
N SER A 226 16.22 0.82 -21.65
CA SER A 226 16.71 0.78 -23.04
C SER A 226 15.65 1.15 -24.10
N TYR A 227 15.89 2.28 -24.73
CA TYR A 227 15.30 2.91 -25.91
C TYR A 227 14.58 1.98 -26.93
N HIS A 228 13.24 1.94 -26.88
CA HIS A 228 12.36 2.18 -28.03
C HIS A 228 10.91 2.35 -27.54
N PRO A 229 10.20 3.45 -27.89
CA PRO A 229 8.89 3.78 -27.32
C PRO A 229 7.70 3.03 -27.96
N VAL A 230 7.94 2.10 -28.89
CA VAL A 230 6.88 1.38 -29.61
C VAL A 230 7.14 -0.12 -29.44
N ALA A 231 6.25 -0.80 -28.72
CA ALA A 231 6.21 -2.25 -28.50
C ALA A 231 7.20 -2.88 -27.49
N SER A 232 7.37 -2.31 -26.29
CA SER A 232 7.87 -3.13 -25.18
C SER A 232 6.78 -4.15 -24.78
N PRO A 233 7.08 -5.47 -24.68
CA PRO A 233 6.11 -6.48 -24.25
C PRO A 233 5.44 -6.15 -22.91
N ASN A 234 6.13 -5.39 -22.07
CA ASN A 234 5.67 -4.96 -20.75
C ASN A 234 4.46 -4.02 -20.84
N LEU A 235 4.44 -3.10 -21.82
CA LEU A 235 3.30 -2.22 -22.05
C LEU A 235 2.07 -3.03 -22.45
N VAL A 236 2.24 -4.06 -23.28
CA VAL A 236 1.16 -4.93 -23.74
C VAL A 236 0.58 -5.75 -22.58
N VAL A 237 1.43 -6.41 -21.80
CA VAL A 237 1.01 -7.18 -20.60
C VAL A 237 0.20 -6.30 -19.65
N SER A 238 0.67 -5.08 -19.46
CA SER A 238 0.14 -4.14 -18.50
C SER A 238 -1.19 -3.50 -18.94
N LEU A 239 -1.33 -3.23 -20.25
CA LEU A 239 -2.60 -2.88 -20.87
C LEU A 239 -3.61 -4.03 -20.76
N ILE A 240 -3.19 -5.29 -20.95
CA ILE A 240 -4.06 -6.45 -20.81
C ILE A 240 -4.66 -6.54 -19.39
N PHE A 241 -3.86 -6.34 -18.35
CA PHE A 241 -4.35 -6.35 -16.96
C PHE A 241 -5.33 -5.21 -16.65
N THR A 242 -5.30 -4.11 -17.40
CA THR A 242 -6.24 -2.98 -17.27
C THR A 242 -7.50 -3.19 -18.10
N ILE A 243 -7.35 -3.65 -19.33
CA ILE A 243 -8.43 -3.81 -20.31
C ILE A 243 -9.32 -5.01 -19.95
N LEU A 244 -8.74 -6.14 -19.50
CA LEU A 244 -9.51 -7.35 -19.21
C LEU A 244 -10.60 -7.14 -18.13
N PRO A 245 -10.32 -6.57 -16.93
CA PRO A 245 -11.36 -6.32 -15.94
C PRO A 245 -12.42 -5.32 -16.42
N THR A 246 -12.03 -4.37 -17.27
CA THR A 246 -12.92 -3.36 -17.86
C THR A 246 -13.91 -4.01 -18.83
N ILE A 247 -13.41 -4.78 -19.81
CA ILE A 247 -14.26 -5.47 -20.79
C ILE A 247 -15.17 -6.49 -20.11
N THR A 248 -14.65 -7.20 -19.11
CA THR A 248 -15.42 -8.21 -18.36
C THR A 248 -16.38 -7.60 -17.32
N ARG A 249 -16.44 -6.26 -17.24
CA ARG A 249 -17.29 -5.49 -16.31
C ARG A 249 -17.16 -5.94 -14.85
N GLN A 250 -15.93 -6.28 -14.45
CA GLN A 250 -15.63 -6.79 -13.12
C GLN A 250 -15.29 -5.68 -12.11
N ILE A 251 -15.47 -4.41 -12.45
CA ILE A 251 -15.23 -3.28 -11.54
C ILE A 251 -16.49 -3.04 -10.71
N SER A 252 -16.39 -3.21 -9.40
CA SER A 252 -17.49 -3.02 -8.46
C SER A 252 -16.99 -2.47 -7.13
N PHE A 253 -17.88 -1.75 -6.44
CA PHE A 253 -17.70 -1.46 -5.04
C PHE A 253 -18.21 -2.63 -4.21
N GLU A 254 -17.32 -3.32 -3.49
CA GLU A 254 -17.71 -4.39 -2.55
C GLU A 254 -17.33 -4.03 -1.11
N PHE A 255 -16.13 -3.49 -0.89
CA PHE A 255 -15.64 -3.09 0.43
C PHE A 255 -14.51 -2.06 0.32
N GLY A 256 -14.34 -1.20 1.32
CA GLY A 256 -13.32 -0.14 1.33
C GLY A 256 -13.88 1.25 1.01
N ALA A 257 -13.01 2.11 0.50
CA ALA A 257 -13.35 3.46 0.04
C ALA A 257 -13.16 3.64 -1.49
N VAL A 258 -12.83 2.56 -2.21
CA VAL A 258 -12.51 2.61 -3.64
C VAL A 258 -13.25 1.52 -4.41
N CYS A 259 -13.61 1.84 -5.65
CA CYS A 259 -14.04 0.89 -6.66
C CYS A 259 -12.81 0.19 -7.25
N LEU A 260 -12.85 -1.14 -7.24
CA LEU A 260 -11.78 -1.99 -7.75
C LEU A 260 -12.38 -3.23 -8.42
N VAL A 261 -11.53 -4.11 -8.91
CA VAL A 261 -11.93 -5.43 -9.40
C VAL A 261 -12.66 -6.20 -8.27
N SER A 262 -13.79 -6.80 -8.60
CA SER A 262 -14.63 -7.63 -7.71
C SER A 262 -13.81 -8.64 -6.91
N MET A 263 -14.21 -8.91 -5.66
CA MET A 263 -13.47 -9.81 -4.76
C MET A 263 -13.36 -11.26 -5.28
N LYS A 264 -14.20 -11.64 -6.25
CA LYS A 264 -14.10 -12.92 -6.94
C LYS A 264 -12.82 -13.02 -7.76
N MET A 265 -12.47 -11.96 -8.49
CA MET A 265 -11.38 -11.93 -9.46
C MET A 265 -10.19 -11.03 -9.06
N ILE A 266 -10.31 -10.28 -7.96
CA ILE A 266 -9.29 -9.35 -7.45
C ILE A 266 -7.90 -9.98 -7.30
N ASN A 267 -7.82 -11.23 -6.87
CA ASN A 267 -6.53 -11.89 -6.68
C ASN A 267 -5.77 -12.07 -8.00
N GLN A 268 -6.49 -12.45 -9.06
CA GLN A 268 -5.90 -12.76 -10.35
C GLN A 268 -5.47 -11.49 -11.10
N TYR A 269 -6.29 -10.44 -11.04
CA TYR A 269 -6.05 -9.23 -11.81
C TYR A 269 -5.24 -8.15 -11.07
N PHE A 270 -5.26 -8.15 -9.73
CA PHE A 270 -4.63 -7.10 -8.93
C PHE A 270 -3.51 -7.64 -8.01
N TRP A 271 -3.82 -8.58 -7.13
CA TRP A 271 -2.86 -8.99 -6.08
C TRP A 271 -1.69 -9.82 -6.57
N TYR A 272 -1.91 -10.82 -7.43
CA TYR A 272 -0.82 -11.66 -7.91
C TYR A 272 0.17 -10.90 -8.81
N PRO A 273 -0.26 -10.07 -9.77
CA PRO A 273 0.67 -9.22 -10.53
C PRO A 273 1.47 -8.28 -9.61
N LEU A 274 0.84 -7.69 -8.60
CA LEU A 274 1.51 -6.83 -7.63
C LEU A 274 2.54 -7.60 -6.79
N ALA A 275 2.20 -8.82 -6.35
CA ALA A 275 3.09 -9.68 -5.56
C ALA A 275 4.38 -10.04 -6.31
N ILE A 276 4.25 -10.37 -7.62
CA ILE A 276 5.37 -10.71 -8.50
C ILE A 276 6.36 -9.54 -8.65
N ILE A 277 5.92 -8.31 -8.41
CA ILE A 277 6.78 -7.12 -8.48
C ILE A 277 7.37 -6.81 -7.09
N VAL A 278 6.52 -6.70 -6.07
CA VAL A 278 6.90 -6.21 -4.75
C VAL A 278 7.83 -7.19 -4.03
N ILE A 279 7.55 -8.51 -4.10
CA ILE A 279 8.32 -9.52 -3.37
C ILE A 279 9.74 -9.65 -3.93
N PRO A 280 9.96 -9.90 -5.24
CA PRO A 280 11.31 -9.96 -5.79
C PRO A 280 12.06 -8.64 -5.68
N GLY A 281 11.36 -7.50 -5.85
CA GLY A 281 11.97 -6.18 -5.69
C GLY A 281 12.63 -6.00 -4.32
N PHE A 282 11.97 -6.45 -3.25
CA PHE A 282 12.53 -6.42 -1.90
C PHE A 282 13.78 -7.29 -1.74
N PHE A 283 13.73 -8.54 -2.22
CA PHE A 283 14.89 -9.43 -2.14
C PHE A 283 16.07 -8.91 -2.96
N ILE A 284 15.83 -8.32 -4.12
CA ILE A 284 16.86 -7.68 -4.93
C ILE A 284 17.50 -6.52 -4.16
N HIS A 285 16.70 -5.64 -3.55
CA HIS A 285 17.24 -4.53 -2.75
C HIS A 285 18.05 -5.00 -1.54
N ILE A 286 17.60 -6.05 -0.84
CA ILE A 286 18.38 -6.65 0.26
C ILE A 286 19.69 -7.24 -0.27
N TRP A 287 19.62 -8.01 -1.36
CA TRP A 287 20.80 -8.64 -1.95
C TRP A 287 21.83 -7.60 -2.40
N THR A 288 21.40 -6.55 -3.09
CA THR A 288 22.26 -5.44 -3.50
C THR A 288 22.88 -4.74 -2.30
N PHE A 289 22.10 -4.48 -1.26
CA PHE A 289 22.60 -3.86 -0.02
C PHE A 289 23.66 -4.74 0.65
N ALA A 290 23.41 -6.06 0.75
CA ALA A 290 24.36 -7.01 1.32
C ALA A 290 25.63 -7.16 0.48
N TYR A 291 25.51 -7.18 -0.85
CA TYR A 291 26.65 -7.25 -1.76
C TYR A 291 27.56 -6.04 -1.62
N ILE A 292 26.98 -4.84 -1.49
CA ILE A 292 27.74 -3.59 -1.35
C ILE A 292 28.36 -3.47 0.03
N ALA A 293 27.65 -3.86 1.09
CA ALA A 293 28.24 -3.97 2.41
C ALA A 293 29.45 -4.93 2.40
N LYS A 294 29.31 -6.11 1.77
CA LYS A 294 30.38 -7.10 1.67
C LYS A 294 31.59 -6.57 0.89
N SER A 295 31.38 -6.00 -0.31
CA SER A 295 32.49 -5.53 -1.14
C SER A 295 33.30 -4.44 -0.46
N GLN A 296 32.64 -3.55 0.28
CA GLN A 296 33.29 -2.50 1.05
C GLN A 296 34.07 -3.05 2.27
N CYS A 297 33.55 -4.07 2.96
CA CYS A 297 34.29 -4.71 4.06
C CYS A 297 35.54 -5.46 3.56
N MET A 298 35.45 -6.17 2.43
CA MET A 298 36.60 -6.91 1.89
C MET A 298 37.76 -5.99 1.50
N MET A 299 37.49 -4.79 0.95
CA MET A 299 38.55 -3.83 0.65
C MET A 299 39.21 -3.20 1.88
N ASN A 300 38.56 -3.26 3.05
CA ASN A 300 39.14 -2.79 4.30
C ASN A 300 40.09 -3.84 4.90
N ASP A 301 39.67 -5.11 4.92
CA ASP A 301 40.46 -6.21 5.50
C ASP A 301 41.77 -6.50 4.74
N ASP A 302 41.77 -6.37 3.41
CA ASP A 302 42.98 -6.56 2.58
C ASP A 302 44.06 -5.49 2.85
N PHE A 303 43.67 -4.29 3.31
CA PHE A 303 44.60 -3.20 3.61
C PHE A 303 45.21 -3.32 5.01
N ASP A 304 44.42 -3.75 6.00
CA ASP A 304 44.89 -3.96 7.38
C ASP A 304 45.91 -5.12 7.49
N SER A 305 45.99 -5.97 6.46
CA SER A 305 46.90 -7.14 6.41
C SER A 305 48.27 -6.84 5.79
N GLU A 306 48.48 -5.68 5.15
CA GLU A 306 49.76 -5.31 4.50
C GLU A 306 50.65 -4.37 5.33
N ASP A 307 50.22 -3.93 6.53
CA ASP A 307 50.96 -2.98 7.38
C ASP A 307 52.01 -3.61 8.32
N THR A 308 52.44 -4.85 8.05
CA THR A 308 53.61 -5.44 8.71
C THR A 308 54.58 -6.03 7.69
N LEU A 309 55.54 -5.22 7.23
CA LEU A 309 56.98 -5.52 7.11
C LEU A 309 57.70 -4.37 6.34
N CYS A 310 58.64 -3.70 7.00
CA CYS A 310 59.50 -2.66 6.41
C CYS A 310 60.74 -3.28 5.72
N GLU A 311 61.09 -2.80 4.50
CA GLU A 311 62.44 -2.32 4.10
C GLU A 311 62.41 -1.72 2.66
N ASN A 312 63.17 -0.63 2.42
CA ASN A 312 63.07 0.33 1.28
C ASN A 312 63.91 -0.04 0.00
N PRO A 313 64.12 0.86 -1.01
CA PRO A 313 63.38 1.18 -2.28
C PRO A 313 64.26 0.87 -3.57
N PRO A 314 64.06 1.33 -4.86
CA PRO A 314 63.20 2.39 -5.42
C PRO A 314 62.46 2.13 -6.77
N SER A 315 61.65 3.15 -7.13
CA SER A 315 61.14 3.51 -8.46
C SER A 315 60.28 2.49 -9.23
N ILE A 316 58.96 2.63 -9.12
CA ILE A 316 57.99 2.76 -10.23
C ILE A 316 56.77 3.45 -9.62
N SER A 317 56.31 4.53 -10.24
CA SER A 317 55.07 5.22 -9.89
C SER A 317 53.87 4.33 -10.23
N VAL A 318 53.57 3.35 -9.37
CA VAL A 318 52.26 2.72 -9.36
C VAL A 318 51.33 3.68 -8.62
N HIS A 319 50.28 4.13 -9.31
CA HIS A 319 49.21 4.90 -8.70
C HIS A 319 48.79 4.24 -7.39
N SER A 320 49.13 4.86 -6.26
CA SER A 320 48.66 4.46 -4.93
C SER A 320 47.13 4.54 -4.95
N ILE A 321 46.48 3.37 -5.00
CA ILE A 321 45.05 3.25 -4.78
C ILE A 321 44.85 3.55 -3.30
N LYS A 322 44.45 4.79 -2.98
CA LYS A 322 44.09 5.18 -1.62
C LYS A 322 43.09 4.17 -1.05
N GLY A 323 43.43 3.57 0.09
CA GLY A 323 42.58 2.63 0.81
C GLY A 323 41.19 3.24 1.10
N VAL A 324 40.17 2.40 1.05
CA VAL A 324 38.78 2.76 1.33
C VAL A 324 38.64 2.92 2.84
N SER A 325 38.42 4.14 3.32
CA SER A 325 38.28 4.39 4.76
C SER A 325 36.91 3.87 5.23
N GLY A 326 36.76 3.44 6.49
CA GLY A 326 35.44 3.12 7.07
C GLY A 326 34.37 4.21 6.88
N LYS A 327 34.80 5.46 6.66
CA LYS A 327 33.94 6.60 6.26
C LYS A 327 33.28 6.42 4.88
N ASP A 328 33.96 5.77 3.93
CA ASP A 328 33.47 5.50 2.58
C ASP A 328 32.42 4.37 2.57
N VAL A 329 32.58 3.38 3.47
CA VAL A 329 31.59 2.32 3.72
C VAL A 329 30.30 2.93 4.30
N VAL A 330 30.43 3.79 5.31
CA VAL A 330 29.31 4.51 5.91
C VAL A 330 28.62 5.43 4.90
N ASN A 331 29.38 6.11 4.03
CA ASN A 331 28.81 6.93 2.96
C ASN A 331 28.05 6.10 1.92
N SER A 332 28.55 4.92 1.56
CA SER A 332 27.86 4.02 0.62
C SER A 332 26.53 3.50 1.20
N ILE A 333 26.52 3.11 2.48
CA ILE A 333 25.31 2.71 3.21
C ILE A 333 24.31 3.88 3.30
N LYS A 334 24.80 5.11 3.51
CA LYS A 334 24.00 6.34 3.56
C LYS A 334 23.34 6.70 2.22
N VAL A 335 23.81 6.15 1.10
CA VAL A 335 23.20 6.38 -0.22
C VAL A 335 22.07 5.37 -0.50
N GLN A 336 22.17 4.13 0.01
CA GLN A 336 21.25 3.05 -0.38
C GLN A 336 20.05 2.82 0.54
N TRP A 337 20.12 3.28 1.80
CA TRP A 337 19.04 3.04 2.77
C TRP A 337 17.67 3.55 2.30
N ARG A 338 17.62 4.61 1.47
CA ARG A 338 16.37 5.17 0.95
C ARG A 338 15.58 4.16 0.11
N ALA A 339 16.27 3.46 -0.80
CA ALA A 339 15.64 2.47 -1.68
C ALA A 339 15.20 1.24 -0.88
N LEU A 340 16.02 0.81 0.09
CA LEU A 340 15.71 -0.31 0.98
C LEU A 340 14.48 -0.02 1.87
N VAL A 341 14.44 1.15 2.52
CA VAL A 341 13.31 1.58 3.35
C VAL A 341 12.03 1.67 2.52
N LEU A 342 12.10 2.24 1.32
CA LEU A 342 10.95 2.30 0.42
C LEU A 342 10.42 0.91 0.05
N SER A 343 11.33 -0.01 -0.31
CA SER A 343 10.96 -1.39 -0.64
C SER A 343 10.33 -2.12 0.55
N MET A 344 10.86 -1.89 1.76
CA MET A 344 10.30 -2.43 3.00
C MET A 344 8.89 -1.88 3.28
N VAL A 345 8.67 -0.58 3.11
CA VAL A 345 7.35 0.06 3.28
C VAL A 345 6.32 -0.53 2.31
N PHE A 346 6.70 -0.70 1.03
CA PHE A 346 5.81 -1.32 0.04
C PHE A 346 5.50 -2.78 0.36
N LEU A 347 6.50 -3.57 0.76
CA LEU A 347 6.29 -4.97 1.13
C LEU A 347 5.39 -5.10 2.36
N LEU A 348 5.63 -4.30 3.41
CA LEU A 348 4.83 -4.30 4.63
C LEU A 348 3.37 -3.93 4.32
N THR A 349 3.16 -2.87 3.55
CA THR A 349 1.83 -2.43 3.13
C THR A 349 1.12 -3.51 2.31
N PHE A 350 1.84 -4.13 1.37
CA PHE A 350 1.31 -5.24 0.56
C PHE A 350 0.87 -6.43 1.42
N ILE A 351 1.73 -6.91 2.33
CA ILE A 351 1.42 -8.08 3.17
C ILE A 351 0.20 -7.80 4.06
N ILE A 352 0.19 -6.66 4.76
CA ILE A 352 -0.90 -6.33 5.68
C ILE A 352 -2.22 -6.18 4.92
N TYR A 353 -2.22 -5.46 3.79
CA TYR A 353 -3.44 -5.26 3.02
C TYR A 353 -3.91 -6.56 2.33
N TRP A 354 -2.99 -7.40 1.88
CA TRP A 354 -3.34 -8.71 1.31
C TRP A 354 -4.00 -9.62 2.33
N VAL A 355 -3.45 -9.71 3.56
CA VAL A 355 -4.09 -10.46 4.66
C VAL A 355 -5.45 -9.87 5.00
N TYR A 356 -5.57 -8.54 5.01
CA TYR A 356 -6.84 -7.86 5.22
C TYR A 356 -7.92 -8.25 4.21
N ILE A 357 -7.61 -8.16 2.91
CA ILE A 357 -8.54 -8.56 1.84
C ILE A 357 -8.88 -10.05 1.93
N TYR A 358 -7.90 -10.90 2.28
CA TYR A 358 -8.16 -12.32 2.48
C TYR A 358 -9.18 -12.56 3.61
N VAL A 359 -9.00 -11.91 4.76
CA VAL A 359 -9.93 -12.01 5.90
C VAL A 359 -11.31 -11.48 5.52
N VAL A 360 -11.40 -10.32 4.87
CA VAL A 360 -12.66 -9.74 4.37
C VAL A 360 -13.36 -10.74 3.46
N LYS A 361 -12.66 -11.30 2.47
CA LYS A 361 -13.21 -12.25 1.52
C LYS A 361 -13.77 -13.49 2.21
N VAL A 362 -13.03 -14.07 3.17
CA VAL A 362 -13.49 -15.26 3.91
C VAL A 362 -14.73 -14.93 4.73
N LYS A 363 -14.67 -13.85 5.53
CA LYS A 363 -15.71 -13.45 6.48
C LYS A 363 -16.99 -12.95 5.81
N LEU A 364 -16.88 -12.18 4.73
CA LEU A 364 -18.01 -11.58 4.00
C LEU A 364 -18.46 -12.40 2.78
N SER A 365 -17.79 -13.51 2.42
CA SER A 365 -18.21 -14.37 1.31
C SER A 365 -19.69 -14.77 1.29
N PRO A 366 -20.37 -15.02 2.43
CA PRO A 366 -21.79 -15.38 2.39
C PRO A 366 -22.68 -14.25 1.87
N LEU A 367 -22.30 -13.00 2.15
CA LEU A 367 -23.00 -11.80 1.66
C LEU A 367 -22.80 -11.64 0.16
N LEU A 368 -21.57 -11.82 -0.31
CA LEU A 368 -21.18 -11.63 -1.71
C LEU A 368 -21.81 -12.68 -2.64
N ASN A 369 -21.97 -13.91 -2.16
CA ASN A 369 -22.53 -15.00 -2.95
C ASN A 369 -24.06 -15.13 -2.84
N SER A 370 -24.73 -14.14 -2.24
CA SER A 370 -26.19 -14.19 -1.96
C SER A 370 -26.62 -15.48 -1.22
N GLN A 371 -25.72 -16.02 -0.40
CA GLN A 371 -25.96 -17.24 0.35
C GLN A 371 -26.53 -16.86 1.71
N LYS A 372 -27.72 -17.37 2.05
CA LYS A 372 -28.31 -17.18 3.37
C LYS A 372 -27.39 -17.79 4.43
N SER A 373 -26.68 -16.95 5.18
CA SER A 373 -25.84 -17.41 6.28
C SER A 373 -26.66 -17.48 7.56
N ALA A 374 -26.40 -18.51 8.38
CA ALA A 374 -27.08 -18.66 9.66
C ALA A 374 -26.82 -17.47 10.60
N TRP A 375 -25.62 -16.87 10.53
CA TRP A 375 -25.28 -15.72 11.35
C TRP A 375 -25.99 -14.44 10.89
N LEU A 376 -26.22 -14.25 9.59
CA LEU A 376 -26.93 -13.09 9.07
C LEU A 376 -28.40 -13.11 9.54
N ASN A 377 -29.04 -14.27 9.52
CA ASN A 377 -30.38 -14.43 10.07
C ASN A 377 -30.41 -14.16 11.59
N LYS A 378 -29.40 -14.62 12.34
CA LYS A 378 -29.28 -14.32 13.78
C LYS A 378 -29.13 -12.82 14.03
N TRP A 379 -28.29 -12.13 13.24
CA TRP A 379 -28.11 -10.69 13.34
C TRP A 379 -29.40 -9.94 12.97
N PHE A 380 -30.06 -10.33 11.88
CA PHE A 380 -31.34 -9.77 11.46
C PHE A 380 -32.40 -9.89 12.56
N LEU A 381 -32.57 -11.09 13.13
CA LEU A 381 -33.49 -11.34 14.24
C LEU A 381 -33.13 -10.52 15.48
N CYS A 382 -31.84 -10.37 15.80
CA CYS A 382 -31.38 -9.53 16.89
C CYS A 382 -31.84 -8.07 16.70
N VAL A 383 -31.60 -7.48 15.52
CA VAL A 383 -31.97 -6.09 15.26
C VAL A 383 -33.48 -5.89 15.36
N MET A 384 -34.27 -6.78 14.75
CA MET A 384 -35.73 -6.72 14.82
C MET A 384 -36.26 -6.85 16.25
N THR A 385 -35.66 -7.74 17.05
CA THR A 385 -36.08 -7.96 18.45
C THR A 385 -35.78 -6.73 19.30
N VAL A 386 -34.55 -6.21 19.23
CA VAL A 386 -34.12 -5.08 20.04
C VAL A 386 -34.86 -3.81 19.63
N SER A 387 -35.07 -3.58 18.34
CA SER A 387 -35.79 -2.39 17.89
C SER A 387 -37.28 -2.38 18.26
N ASN A 388 -37.91 -3.54 18.46
CA ASN A 388 -39.31 -3.62 18.90
C ASN A 388 -39.44 -3.46 20.42
N THR A 389 -38.36 -3.59 21.17
CA THR A 389 -38.36 -3.23 22.60
C THR A 389 -38.27 -1.70 22.71
N ASN A 390 -39.06 -1.07 23.58
CA ASN A 390 -39.01 0.37 23.89
C ASN A 390 -37.72 0.75 24.66
N SER A 391 -36.58 0.23 24.22
CA SER A 391 -35.27 0.40 24.83
C SER A 391 -34.55 1.58 24.20
N THR A 392 -33.83 2.36 25.01
CA THR A 392 -32.97 3.46 24.53
C THR A 392 -31.68 2.97 23.88
N ILE A 393 -31.51 1.65 23.74
CA ILE A 393 -30.31 1.01 23.21
C ILE A 393 -30.34 1.07 21.68
N ASN A 394 -29.22 1.45 21.06
CA ASN A 394 -29.05 1.36 19.62
C ASN A 394 -28.96 -0.12 19.19
N ALA A 395 -29.96 -0.59 18.43
CA ALA A 395 -30.05 -2.00 18.01
C ALA A 395 -28.84 -2.46 17.18
N GLN A 396 -28.31 -1.58 16.33
CA GLN A 396 -27.15 -1.90 15.48
C GLN A 396 -25.89 -2.13 16.32
N ASP A 397 -25.60 -1.25 17.28
CA ASP A 397 -24.43 -1.38 18.16
C ASP A 397 -24.52 -2.62 19.07
N TYR A 398 -25.69 -2.86 19.66
CA TYR A 398 -25.92 -4.04 20.50
C TYR A 398 -25.79 -5.36 19.71
N CYS A 399 -26.35 -5.41 18.51
CA CYS A 399 -26.28 -6.61 17.67
C CYS A 399 -24.90 -6.77 17.01
N TYR A 400 -24.11 -5.70 16.90
CA TYR A 400 -22.69 -5.79 16.58
C TYR A 400 -21.92 -6.52 17.67
N SER A 401 -21.98 -6.05 18.92
CA SER A 401 -21.20 -6.65 20.02
C SER A 401 -21.59 -8.10 20.29
N THR A 402 -22.88 -8.42 20.16
CA THR A 402 -23.45 -9.73 20.52
C THR A 402 -23.33 -10.76 19.40
N VAL A 403 -23.47 -10.35 18.13
CA VAL A 403 -23.54 -11.28 16.99
C VAL A 403 -22.42 -11.01 15.98
N SER A 404 -22.42 -9.84 15.35
CA SER A 404 -21.62 -9.60 14.14
C SER A 404 -20.12 -9.48 14.41
N SER A 405 -19.70 -9.08 15.60
CA SER A 405 -18.30 -8.88 16.01
C SER A 405 -17.39 -10.07 15.68
N ASN A 406 -17.91 -11.30 15.76
CA ASN A 406 -17.17 -12.53 15.46
C ASN A 406 -17.16 -12.90 13.97
N TYR A 407 -18.07 -12.35 13.17
CA TYR A 407 -18.25 -12.70 11.76
C TYR A 407 -17.76 -11.63 10.78
N VAL A 408 -17.50 -10.41 11.25
CA VAL A 408 -16.87 -9.36 10.43
C VAL A 408 -15.40 -9.12 10.85
N PRO A 409 -14.57 -8.54 9.97
CA PRO A 409 -13.23 -8.09 10.34
C PRO A 409 -13.25 -7.11 11.52
N SER A 410 -12.20 -7.09 12.33
CA SER A 410 -12.09 -6.12 13.42
C SER A 410 -11.86 -4.71 12.87
N ILE A 411 -12.42 -3.71 13.55
CA ILE A 411 -12.27 -2.30 13.19
C ILE A 411 -10.79 -1.87 13.21
N LEU A 412 -10.02 -2.35 14.19
CA LEU A 412 -8.58 -2.08 14.27
C LEU A 412 -7.86 -2.56 13.02
N PHE A 413 -8.24 -3.73 12.48
CA PHE A 413 -7.57 -4.27 11.31
C PHE A 413 -7.88 -3.46 10.03
N ILE A 414 -9.13 -3.02 9.87
CA ILE A 414 -9.53 -2.08 8.81
C ILE A 414 -8.71 -0.79 8.94
N CYS A 415 -8.67 -0.22 10.14
CA CYS A 415 -7.96 1.04 10.40
C CYS A 415 -6.47 0.93 10.05
N VAL A 416 -5.78 -0.13 10.50
CA VAL A 416 -4.36 -0.35 10.21
C VAL A 416 -4.11 -0.52 8.71
N ALA A 417 -4.87 -1.39 8.03
CA ALA A 417 -4.67 -1.66 6.61
C ALA A 417 -4.90 -0.40 5.75
N GLU A 418 -5.96 0.36 6.03
CA GLU A 418 -6.31 1.56 5.28
C GLU A 418 -5.38 2.75 5.64
N SER A 419 -4.88 2.82 6.87
CA SER A 419 -3.90 3.85 7.27
C SER A 419 -2.58 3.67 6.54
N LEU A 420 -2.09 2.43 6.41
CA LEU A 420 -0.84 2.15 5.69
C LEU A 420 -0.90 2.60 4.24
N THR A 421 -2.02 2.37 3.54
CA THR A 421 -2.20 2.85 2.17
C THR A 421 -2.36 4.37 2.11
N ALA A 422 -3.03 4.98 3.10
CA ALA A 422 -3.22 6.42 3.17
C ALA A 422 -1.91 7.19 3.37
N ILE A 423 -0.92 6.63 4.08
CA ILE A 423 0.37 7.28 4.35
C ILE A 423 1.48 6.93 3.35
N LEU A 424 1.18 6.17 2.29
CA LEU A 424 2.19 5.78 1.29
C LEU A 424 2.87 7.01 0.67
N GLY A 425 2.10 8.02 0.27
CA GLY A 425 2.66 9.25 -0.31
C GLY A 425 3.49 10.05 0.68
N LEU A 426 3.04 10.15 1.92
CA LEU A 426 3.82 10.76 3.00
C LEU A 426 5.15 10.02 3.23
N SER A 427 5.13 8.69 3.18
CA SER A 427 6.34 7.87 3.35
C SER A 427 7.37 8.16 2.26
N ILE A 428 6.93 8.29 1.00
CA ILE A 428 7.80 8.69 -0.12
C ILE A 428 8.37 10.09 0.11
N PHE A 429 7.53 11.05 0.52
CA PHE A 429 7.99 12.40 0.81
C PHE A 429 8.97 12.45 1.97
N VAL A 430 8.80 11.63 3.02
CA VAL A 430 9.80 11.52 4.08
C VAL A 430 11.13 10.99 3.52
N VAL A 431 11.11 9.97 2.66
CA VAL A 431 12.34 9.39 2.10
C VAL A 431 13.09 10.33 1.15
N PHE A 432 12.39 11.02 0.25
CA PHE A 432 13.00 11.87 -0.78
C PHE A 432 12.97 13.37 -0.46
N GLY A 433 11.87 13.84 0.11
CA GLY A 433 11.63 15.24 0.46
C GLY A 433 12.42 15.73 1.66
N THR A 434 12.85 14.87 2.59
CA THR A 434 13.75 15.29 3.69
C THR A 434 15.20 15.47 3.26
N SER A 435 15.53 15.18 2.00
CA SER A 435 16.89 15.35 1.52
C SER A 435 17.28 16.82 1.44
N ILE A 436 18.31 17.20 2.21
CA ILE A 436 18.86 18.56 2.23
C ILE A 436 19.24 19.04 0.83
N ASN A 437 19.76 18.13 0.00
CA ASN A 437 20.15 18.42 -1.38
C ASN A 437 18.98 18.95 -2.22
N LEU A 438 17.77 18.37 -2.08
CA LEU A 438 16.60 18.81 -2.84
C LEU A 438 16.27 20.28 -2.56
N TRP A 439 16.28 20.67 -1.28
CA TRP A 439 15.95 22.04 -0.88
C TRP A 439 17.06 23.04 -1.20
N ASN A 440 18.33 22.61 -1.14
CA ASN A 440 19.46 23.43 -1.55
C ASN A 440 19.41 23.73 -3.05
N GLU A 441 19.05 22.75 -3.86
CA GLU A 441 18.86 22.92 -5.31
C GLU A 441 17.68 23.87 -5.61
N TRP A 442 16.53 23.69 -4.96
CA TRP A 442 15.41 24.65 -5.08
C TRP A 442 15.82 26.08 -4.69
N ARG A 443 16.57 26.24 -3.60
CA ARG A 443 17.10 27.53 -3.16
C ARG A 443 18.05 28.15 -4.18
N ALA A 444 18.90 27.35 -4.81
CA ALA A 444 19.78 27.81 -5.88
C ALA A 444 19.00 28.17 -7.16
N TRP A 445 17.92 27.46 -7.45
CA TRP A 445 17.00 27.75 -8.57
C TRP A 445 16.30 29.09 -8.38
N PHE A 446 15.70 29.35 -7.21
CA PHE A 446 15.06 30.64 -6.91
C PHE A 446 16.03 31.82 -6.87
N ARG A 447 17.31 31.58 -6.58
CA ARG A 447 18.36 32.62 -6.62
C ARG A 447 18.91 32.87 -8.03
N GLY A 448 18.36 32.25 -9.08
CA GLY A 448 18.80 32.43 -10.46
C GLY A 448 20.19 31.87 -10.78
N ARG A 449 20.81 31.11 -9.86
CA ARG A 449 22.19 30.61 -10.00
C ARG A 449 22.34 29.42 -10.95
N TYR A 450 21.24 28.89 -11.50
CA TYR A 450 21.28 27.80 -12.48
C TYR A 450 21.59 28.25 -13.91
N GLY A 451 21.52 29.56 -14.20
CA GLY A 451 21.81 30.08 -15.55
C GLY A 451 23.30 30.11 -15.93
N GLY A 452 24.21 29.96 -14.98
CA GLY A 452 25.65 30.09 -15.21
C GLY A 452 26.40 28.79 -15.53
N VAL A 453 25.84 27.62 -15.21
CA VAL A 453 26.57 26.34 -15.25
C VAL A 453 26.43 25.60 -16.59
N TYR A 454 25.42 25.92 -17.40
CA TYR A 454 25.23 25.32 -18.75
C TYR A 454 25.62 26.27 -19.90
N ARG A 455 26.42 27.30 -19.61
CA ARG A 455 26.93 28.26 -20.60
C ARG A 455 28.46 28.23 -20.75
N GLY A 456 29.12 27.17 -20.27
CA GLY A 456 30.56 26.94 -20.40
C GLY A 456 30.84 25.78 -21.34
#